data_AF-A0AAE8ZP73-F1
#
_entry.id   AF-A0AAE8ZP73-F1
#
_cell.length_a   1.000
_cell.length_b   1.000
_cell.length_c   1.000
_cell.angle_alpha   90.00
_cell.angle_beta   90.00
_cell.angle_gamma   90.00
#
_symmetry.space_group_name_H-M   'P 1'
#
loop_
_entity.id
_entity.type
_entity.pdbx_description
1 polymer ?
#
loop_
_entity_poly.entity_id
_entity_poly.type
_entity_poly.pdbx_seq_one_letter_code
_entity_poly.pdbx_strand_id
1 'polypeptide(L)'
;MGATVIIWLEADHELEGKKAKVKHVFDIYSQIINETIALSSNRSDAATVESRMRPLLASLSKAHEYDDRFTDTNQLWTGEQDGMTTRWTFAAATLYALTVITSTGYDHVTPATDPGRIFTVFFGLIGIPLMFITAADIRKFLSEIVIRTYANFLVIGKMIANLVEMGAQKSKQRNANILYDKECEDETERDNFIKGFNTIRFTDPDISAIDPKLRVRRDLARPELETLCASREFVYDENLKAKETKYIMVDISYKLNAKPRPFTLFAFPVTRLTLA
;
A
#
# COMPACT_ATOMS: atom_id res chain seq x y z
N MET A 1 23.66 28.91 -0.34
CA MET A 1 24.61 29.66 0.53
C MET A 1 25.84 28.83 0.86
N GLY A 2 25.76 27.69 1.56
CA GLY A 2 26.96 26.88 1.87
C GLY A 2 27.72 26.42 0.62
N ALA A 3 27.01 25.84 -0.35
CA ALA A 3 27.59 25.35 -1.60
C ALA A 3 28.31 26.44 -2.41
N THR A 4 27.73 27.64 -2.51
CA THR A 4 28.32 28.76 -3.27
C THR A 4 29.61 29.27 -2.63
N VAL A 5 29.70 29.27 -1.30
CA VAL A 5 30.91 29.67 -0.58
C VAL A 5 32.03 28.64 -0.77
N ILE A 6 31.70 27.35 -0.74
CA ILE A 6 32.68 26.28 -0.95
C ILE A 6 33.22 26.29 -2.39
N ILE A 7 32.35 26.49 -3.39
CA ILE A 7 32.80 26.66 -4.78
C ILE A 7 33.75 27.83 -4.88
N TRP A 8 33.42 28.97 -4.28
CA TRP A 8 34.27 30.16 -4.34
C TRP A 8 35.64 29.94 -3.67
N LEU A 9 35.70 29.20 -2.56
CA LEU A 9 36.96 28.93 -1.85
C LEU A 9 37.84 27.86 -2.53
N GLU A 10 37.23 26.86 -3.16
CA GLU A 10 37.97 25.67 -3.63
C GLU A 10 38.13 25.59 -5.15
N ALA A 11 37.22 26.18 -5.94
CA ALA A 11 37.22 26.00 -7.39
C ALA A 11 38.47 26.55 -8.06
N ASP A 12 38.92 27.76 -7.66
CA ASP A 12 40.10 28.40 -8.25
C ASP A 12 41.38 27.62 -7.92
N HIS A 13 41.53 27.20 -6.65
CA HIS A 13 42.69 26.44 -6.20
C HIS A 13 42.77 25.06 -6.86
N GLU A 14 41.63 24.38 -7.02
CA GLU A 14 41.57 23.10 -7.74
C GLU A 14 41.96 23.26 -9.21
N LEU A 15 41.48 24.33 -9.86
CA LEU A 15 41.77 24.63 -11.26
C LEU A 15 43.27 24.93 -11.48
N GLU A 16 43.90 25.70 -10.59
CA GLU A 16 45.34 25.97 -10.64
C GLU A 16 46.17 24.70 -10.42
N GLY A 17 45.81 23.89 -9.42
CA GLY A 17 46.48 22.60 -9.17
C GLY A 17 46.37 21.66 -10.36
N LYS A 18 45.20 21.63 -11.03
CA LYS A 18 44.99 20.88 -12.26
C LYS A 18 45.88 21.37 -13.40
N LYS A 19 45.90 22.68 -13.66
CA LYS A 19 46.75 23.28 -14.71
C LYS A 19 48.22 22.97 -14.48
N ALA A 20 48.70 23.05 -13.24
CA ALA A 20 50.08 22.73 -12.88
C ALA A 20 50.41 21.26 -13.11
N LYS A 21 49.51 20.33 -12.75
CA LYS A 21 49.68 18.88 -12.99
C LYS A 21 49.70 18.54 -14.46
N VAL A 22 48.76 19.08 -15.25
CA VAL A 22 48.73 18.89 -16.72
C VAL A 22 50.03 19.37 -17.34
N LYS A 23 50.50 20.56 -16.95
CA LYS A 23 51.79 21.08 -17.41
C LYS A 23 52.94 20.13 -17.08
N HIS A 24 53.01 19.64 -15.84
CA HIS A 24 54.04 18.69 -15.42
C HIS A 24 54.01 17.38 -16.22
N VAL A 25 52.82 16.86 -16.54
CA VAL A 25 52.66 15.68 -17.40
C VAL A 25 53.18 15.95 -18.82
N PHE A 26 52.84 17.11 -19.41
CA PHE A 26 53.38 17.52 -20.71
C PHE A 26 54.90 17.69 -20.71
N ASP A 27 55.48 18.21 -19.62
CA ASP A 27 56.92 18.31 -19.46
C ASP A 27 57.59 16.92 -19.44
N ILE A 28 57.00 15.95 -18.71
CA ILE A 28 57.48 14.56 -18.71
C ILE A 28 57.38 13.93 -20.10
N TYR A 29 56.28 14.12 -20.83
CA TYR A 29 56.15 13.63 -22.21
C TYR A 29 57.26 14.18 -23.12
N SER A 30 57.55 15.48 -23.01
CA SER A 30 58.60 16.13 -23.79
C SER A 30 59.99 15.56 -23.47
N GLN A 31 60.26 15.29 -22.18
CA GLN A 31 61.50 14.63 -21.75
C GLN A 31 61.62 13.20 -22.29
N ILE A 32 60.53 12.43 -22.24
CA ILE A 32 60.50 11.06 -22.79
C ILE A 32 60.78 11.09 -24.28
N ILE A 33 60.14 11.99 -25.05
CA ILE A 33 60.36 12.11 -26.49
C ILE A 33 61.81 12.46 -26.79
N ASN A 34 62.38 13.46 -26.09
CA ASN A 34 63.76 13.88 -26.30
C ASN A 34 64.76 12.76 -25.96
N GLU A 35 64.60 12.08 -24.83
CA GLU A 35 65.43 10.92 -24.46
C GLU A 35 65.27 9.76 -25.45
N THR A 36 64.06 9.51 -25.96
CA THR A 36 63.82 8.48 -26.99
C THR A 36 64.58 8.81 -28.28
N ILE A 37 64.56 10.08 -28.73
CA ILE A 37 65.31 10.53 -29.91
C ILE A 37 66.83 10.43 -29.68
N ALA A 38 67.30 10.77 -28.47
CA ALA A 38 68.71 10.64 -28.10
C ALA A 38 69.18 9.18 -28.08
N LEU A 39 68.34 8.27 -27.56
CA LEU A 39 68.61 6.83 -27.52
C LEU A 39 68.51 6.18 -28.92
N SER A 40 67.62 6.66 -29.80
CA SER A 40 67.51 6.12 -31.16
C SER A 40 68.67 6.55 -32.06
N SER A 41 69.17 7.78 -31.86
CA SER A 41 70.30 8.32 -32.63
C SER A 41 71.64 7.71 -32.21
N ASN A 42 71.78 7.34 -30.94
CA ASN A 42 72.98 6.71 -30.40
C ASN A 42 72.68 5.22 -30.17
N ARG A 43 73.06 4.32 -31.09
CA ARG A 43 72.80 2.86 -31.02
C ARG A 43 73.16 2.32 -29.63
N SER A 44 72.16 2.21 -28.75
CA SER A 44 72.34 2.02 -27.32
C SER A 44 71.77 0.68 -26.86
N ASP A 45 72.46 0.03 -25.92
CA ASP A 45 72.09 -1.29 -25.41
C ASP A 45 70.82 -1.23 -24.56
N ALA A 46 70.08 -2.34 -24.54
CA ALA A 46 68.82 -2.48 -23.81
C ALA A 46 68.93 -2.11 -22.32
N ALA A 47 70.05 -2.45 -21.66
CA ALA A 47 70.29 -2.11 -20.26
C ALA A 47 70.41 -0.58 -20.03
N THR A 48 71.01 0.14 -20.98
CA THR A 48 71.15 1.59 -20.91
C THR A 48 69.80 2.28 -21.11
N VAL A 49 69.01 1.78 -22.08
CA VAL A 49 67.64 2.24 -22.32
C VAL A 49 66.78 2.03 -21.08
N GLU A 50 66.81 0.85 -20.48
CA GLU A 50 66.03 0.55 -19.29
C GLU A 50 66.39 1.47 -18.11
N SER A 51 67.68 1.71 -17.87
CA SER A 51 68.13 2.59 -16.78
C SER A 51 67.62 4.04 -16.89
N ARG A 52 67.48 4.55 -18.13
CA ARG A 52 67.07 5.93 -18.40
C ARG A 52 65.56 6.09 -18.55
N MET A 53 64.91 5.11 -19.16
CA MET A 53 63.47 5.15 -19.42
C MET A 53 62.64 4.81 -18.16
N ARG A 54 63.12 3.88 -17.33
CA ARG A 54 62.42 3.42 -16.12
C ARG A 54 62.08 4.54 -15.12
N PRO A 55 62.95 5.50 -14.78
CA PRO A 55 62.58 6.60 -13.87
C PRO A 55 61.54 7.54 -14.47
N LEU A 56 61.57 7.81 -15.79
CA LEU A 56 60.59 8.66 -16.46
C LEU A 56 59.21 7.99 -16.49
N LEU A 57 59.17 6.69 -16.82
CA LEU A 57 57.93 5.90 -16.80
C LEU A 57 57.38 5.74 -15.39
N ALA A 58 58.23 5.58 -14.37
CA ALA A 58 57.80 5.55 -12.98
C ALA A 58 57.23 6.90 -12.53
N SER A 59 57.86 8.01 -12.94
CA SER A 59 57.35 9.37 -12.67
C SER A 59 56.01 9.63 -13.38
N LEU A 60 55.86 9.18 -14.63
CA LEU A 60 54.62 9.28 -15.38
C LEU A 60 53.51 8.42 -14.76
N SER A 61 53.84 7.18 -14.38
CA SER A 61 52.92 6.27 -13.68
C SER A 61 52.41 6.90 -12.39
N LYS A 62 53.31 7.48 -11.59
CA LYS A 62 52.96 8.16 -10.33
C LYS A 62 52.10 9.40 -10.56
N ALA A 63 52.35 10.13 -11.66
CA ALA A 63 51.52 11.28 -12.03
C ALA A 63 50.10 10.88 -12.45
N HIS A 64 49.93 9.70 -13.04
CA HIS A 64 48.63 9.13 -13.44
C HIS A 64 47.85 8.47 -12.29
N GLU A 65 48.52 7.74 -11.38
CA GLU A 65 47.86 6.99 -10.29
C GLU A 65 47.10 7.89 -9.30
N TYR A 66 47.50 9.16 -9.15
CA TYR A 66 46.79 10.12 -8.31
C TYR A 66 45.44 10.57 -8.91
N ASP A 67 45.16 10.22 -10.16
CA ASP A 67 44.08 10.80 -10.96
C ASP A 67 42.85 9.87 -11.14
N ASP A 68 42.86 8.63 -10.62
CA ASP A 68 41.74 7.68 -10.82
C ASP A 68 40.40 8.15 -10.19
N ARG A 69 40.40 9.19 -9.36
CA ARG A 69 39.17 9.83 -8.88
C ARG A 69 38.48 10.70 -9.94
N PHE A 70 39.05 10.86 -11.14
CA PHE A 70 38.67 11.86 -12.18
C PHE A 70 38.02 11.31 -13.46
N THR A 71 37.74 10.02 -13.59
CA THR A 71 37.14 9.51 -14.84
C THR A 71 35.63 9.64 -14.84
N ASP A 72 35.14 10.87 -15.00
CA ASP A 72 33.86 11.09 -15.65
C ASP A 72 34.01 12.23 -16.66
N THR A 73 33.77 11.91 -17.92
CA THR A 73 33.89 12.75 -19.13
C THR A 73 35.31 12.96 -19.69
N ASN A 74 35.67 12.17 -20.72
CA ASN A 74 36.34 12.54 -21.98
C ASN A 74 37.47 13.61 -22.03
N GLN A 75 38.04 14.09 -20.92
CA GLN A 75 39.27 14.88 -20.92
C GLN A 75 40.43 13.92 -21.17
N LEU A 76 40.61 13.58 -22.43
CA LEU A 76 41.91 13.19 -22.95
C LEU A 76 42.91 14.27 -22.50
N TRP A 77 44.17 13.92 -22.22
CA TRP A 77 45.26 14.88 -22.00
C TRP A 77 45.60 15.63 -23.30
N THR A 78 44.61 16.19 -23.98
CA THR A 78 44.74 17.14 -25.08
C THR A 78 45.19 18.45 -24.48
N GLY A 79 46.20 19.09 -25.05
CA GLY A 79 46.78 20.37 -24.57
C GLY A 79 45.83 21.57 -24.63
N GLU A 80 44.53 21.33 -24.80
CA GLU A 80 43.47 22.32 -24.80
C GLU A 80 43.15 22.73 -23.35
N GLN A 81 43.80 23.78 -22.87
CA GLN A 81 43.60 24.31 -21.51
C GLN A 81 42.18 24.89 -21.27
N ASP A 82 41.42 25.15 -22.33
CA ASP A 82 40.15 25.88 -22.27
C ASP A 82 38.93 25.01 -21.90
N GLY A 83 39.10 23.68 -21.87
CA GLY A 83 38.02 22.72 -21.57
C GLY A 83 38.02 22.17 -20.14
N MET A 84 38.85 22.71 -19.24
CA MET A 84 39.10 22.09 -17.93
C MET A 84 37.99 22.41 -16.93
N THR A 85 37.24 21.39 -16.52
CA THR A 85 36.13 21.48 -15.58
C THR A 85 36.58 21.23 -14.13
N THR A 86 36.02 21.98 -13.18
CA THR A 86 36.25 21.77 -11.74
C THR A 86 35.37 20.64 -11.22
N ARG A 87 35.82 19.91 -10.18
CA ARG A 87 34.96 18.92 -9.51
C ARG A 87 33.84 19.60 -8.72
N TRP A 88 34.10 20.83 -8.28
CA TRP A 88 33.15 21.71 -7.59
C TRP A 88 32.09 22.29 -8.53
N THR A 89 31.26 21.42 -9.10
CA THR A 89 30.02 21.85 -9.74
C THR A 89 28.99 22.26 -8.69
N PHE A 90 28.00 23.06 -9.06
CA PHE A 90 26.94 23.48 -8.14
C PHE A 90 26.23 22.29 -7.48
N ALA A 91 25.95 21.24 -8.24
CA ALA A 91 25.33 20.02 -7.73
C ALA A 91 26.26 19.29 -6.75
N ALA A 92 27.53 19.09 -7.10
CA ALA A 92 28.51 18.43 -6.24
C ALA A 92 28.74 19.20 -4.93
N ALA A 93 28.85 20.53 -4.99
CA ALA A 93 29.02 21.37 -3.81
C ALA A 93 27.77 21.39 -2.92
N THR A 94 26.57 21.30 -3.51
CA THR A 94 25.31 21.19 -2.76
C THR A 94 25.19 19.86 -2.06
N LEU A 95 25.54 18.76 -2.74
CA LEU A 95 25.59 17.43 -2.13
C LEU A 95 26.66 17.34 -1.04
N TYR A 96 27.82 17.94 -1.25
CA TYR A 96 28.85 18.04 -0.22
C TYR A 96 28.35 18.82 1.01
N ALA A 97 27.77 20.01 0.82
CA ALA A 97 27.19 20.79 1.92
C ALA A 97 26.09 20.00 2.67
N LEU A 98 25.24 19.27 1.94
CA LEU A 98 24.23 18.41 2.53
C LEU A 98 24.85 17.31 3.39
N THR A 99 25.90 16.65 2.90
CA THR A 99 26.54 15.52 3.60
C THR A 99 27.36 15.93 4.81
N VAL A 100 27.90 17.15 4.82
CA VAL A 100 28.49 17.79 6.01
C VAL A 100 27.41 18.03 7.07
N ILE A 101 26.26 18.58 6.67
CA ILE A 101 25.14 18.85 7.59
C ILE A 101 24.54 17.54 8.14
N THR A 102 24.39 16.51 7.31
CA THR A 102 23.87 15.20 7.73
C THR A 102 24.90 14.31 8.40
N SER A 103 26.15 14.78 8.57
CA SER A 103 27.28 14.01 9.12
C SER A 103 27.56 12.68 8.42
N THR A 104 27.21 12.57 7.14
CA THR A 104 27.44 11.35 6.34
C THR A 104 28.89 11.24 5.89
N GLY A 105 29.45 12.36 5.38
CA GLY A 105 30.86 12.46 4.97
C GLY A 105 31.28 11.48 3.86
N TYR A 106 31.02 11.82 2.59
CA TYR A 106 31.53 11.02 1.45
C TYR A 106 32.99 11.41 1.09
N ASP A 107 33.83 10.44 0.69
CA ASP A 107 35.24 10.64 0.28
C ASP A 107 35.43 11.11 -1.18
N HIS A 108 34.34 11.38 -1.92
CA HIS A 108 34.46 11.70 -3.34
C HIS A 108 34.95 13.14 -3.62
N VAL A 109 34.61 14.10 -2.74
CA VAL A 109 34.98 15.52 -2.86
C VAL A 109 35.19 16.08 -1.45
N THR A 110 36.39 16.57 -1.17
CA THR A 110 36.75 17.19 0.12
C THR A 110 37.56 18.47 -0.12
N PRO A 111 37.40 19.50 0.72
CA PRO A 111 38.12 20.76 0.60
C PRO A 111 39.62 20.52 0.86
N ALA A 112 40.43 20.86 -0.14
CA ALA A 112 41.87 20.74 -0.04
C ALA A 112 42.46 21.95 0.68
N THR A 113 41.82 23.12 0.58
CA THR A 113 42.32 24.38 1.13
C THR A 113 42.09 24.49 2.64
N ASP A 114 43.03 25.11 3.35
CA ASP A 114 42.89 25.44 4.76
C ASP A 114 41.63 26.28 5.07
N PRO A 115 41.29 27.35 4.33
CA PRO A 115 40.05 28.11 4.57
C PRO A 115 38.78 27.28 4.30
N GLY A 116 38.76 26.42 3.29
CA GLY A 116 37.62 25.53 3.01
C GLY A 116 37.39 24.50 4.11
N ARG A 117 38.46 23.98 4.72
CA ARG A 117 38.38 23.07 5.88
C ARG A 117 37.83 23.80 7.11
N ILE A 118 38.35 24.98 7.42
CA ILE A 118 37.86 25.79 8.55
C ILE A 118 36.38 26.14 8.37
N PHE A 119 36.00 26.56 7.16
CA PHE A 119 34.59 26.83 6.82
C PHE A 119 33.72 25.60 7.04
N THR A 120 34.16 24.43 6.58
CA THR A 120 33.42 23.16 6.75
C THR A 120 33.18 22.84 8.24
N VAL A 121 34.16 23.08 9.11
CA VAL A 121 34.01 22.85 10.56
C VAL A 121 32.92 23.77 11.14
N PHE A 122 32.98 25.07 10.88
CA PHE A 122 31.96 26.01 11.36
C PHE A 122 30.57 25.71 10.77
N PHE A 123 30.53 25.35 9.48
CA PHE A 123 29.31 24.97 8.79
C PHE A 123 28.68 23.70 9.40
N GLY A 124 29.49 22.72 9.77
CA GLY A 124 29.05 21.53 10.51
C GLY A 124 28.54 21.85 11.91
N LEU A 125 29.25 22.69 12.68
CA LEU A 125 28.88 23.05 14.05
C LEU A 125 27.50 23.72 14.13
N ILE A 126 27.14 24.54 13.15
CA ILE A 126 25.83 25.21 13.09
C ILE A 126 24.80 24.35 12.35
N GLY A 127 25.23 23.65 11.29
CA GLY A 127 24.36 22.88 10.41
C GLY A 127 23.79 21.62 11.06
N ILE A 128 24.61 20.85 11.77
CA ILE A 128 24.19 19.61 12.45
C ILE A 128 23.06 19.84 13.46
N PRO A 129 23.14 20.80 14.41
CA PRO A 129 22.05 21.03 15.36
C PRO A 129 20.79 21.56 14.67
N LEU A 130 20.94 22.44 13.67
CA LEU A 130 19.80 22.95 12.90
C LEU A 130 19.08 21.81 12.15
N MET A 131 19.84 20.91 11.53
CA MET A 131 19.29 19.74 10.85
C MET A 131 18.63 18.77 11.83
N PHE A 132 19.16 18.60 13.04
CA PHE A 132 18.52 17.75 14.03
C PHE A 132 17.13 18.28 14.44
N ILE A 133 16.99 19.61 14.56
CA ILE A 133 15.72 20.28 14.87
C ILE A 133 14.74 20.08 13.70
N THR A 134 15.14 20.38 12.46
CA THR A 134 14.26 20.22 11.30
C THR A 134 13.88 18.76 11.08
N ALA A 135 14.81 17.83 11.29
CA ALA A 135 14.54 16.40 11.23
C ALA A 135 13.49 15.97 12.27
N ALA A 136 13.52 16.53 13.49
CA ALA A 136 12.51 16.25 14.50
C ALA A 136 11.11 16.68 14.05
N ASP A 137 10.99 17.84 13.41
CA ASP A 137 9.71 18.33 12.92
C ASP A 137 9.23 17.59 11.67
N ILE A 138 10.14 17.26 10.76
CA ILE A 138 9.86 16.37 9.61
C ILE A 138 9.37 15.01 10.11
N ARG A 139 9.98 14.44 11.16
CA ARG A 139 9.53 13.18 11.75
C ARG A 139 8.10 13.27 12.29
N LYS A 140 7.74 14.36 12.98
CA LYS A 140 6.36 14.56 13.48
C LYS A 140 5.37 14.63 12.33
N PHE A 141 5.68 15.42 11.30
CA PHE A 141 4.83 15.54 10.11
C PHE A 141 4.66 14.21 9.38
N LEU A 142 5.75 13.46 9.19
CA LEU A 142 5.70 12.12 8.60
C LEU A 142 4.88 11.14 9.45
N SER A 143 5.01 11.17 10.78
CA SER A 143 4.21 10.33 11.68
C SER A 143 2.72 10.64 11.53
N GLU A 144 2.35 11.92 11.48
CA GLU A 144 0.96 12.32 11.30
C GLU A 144 0.40 11.86 9.94
N ILE A 145 1.20 12.00 8.88
CA ILE A 145 0.84 11.47 7.55
C ILE A 145 0.65 9.95 7.62
N VAL A 146 1.59 9.22 8.21
CA VAL A 146 1.53 7.74 8.29
C VAL A 146 0.29 7.27 9.05
N ILE A 147 -0.06 7.93 10.16
CA ILE A 147 -1.27 7.60 10.91
C ILE A 147 -2.53 7.88 10.08
N ARG A 148 -2.58 9.04 9.40
CA ARG A 148 -3.71 9.39 8.52
C ARG A 148 -3.84 8.43 7.34
N THR A 149 -2.73 8.08 6.69
CA THR A 149 -2.73 7.14 5.57
C THR A 149 -3.12 5.74 6.02
N TYR A 150 -2.62 5.27 7.15
CA TYR A 150 -3.01 3.98 7.73
C TYR A 150 -4.50 3.93 8.09
N ALA A 151 -5.05 4.98 8.70
CA ALA A 151 -6.47 5.06 9.03
C ALA A 151 -7.34 5.03 7.77
N ASN A 152 -7.00 5.81 6.74
CA ASN A 152 -7.71 5.80 5.46
C ASN A 152 -7.62 4.43 4.77
N PHE A 153 -6.45 3.79 4.81
CA PHE A 153 -6.27 2.45 4.27
C PHE A 153 -7.16 1.41 4.96
N LEU A 154 -7.29 1.50 6.30
CA LEU A 154 -8.16 0.62 7.07
C LEU A 154 -9.64 0.86 6.75
N VAL A 155 -10.08 2.11 6.57
CA VAL A 155 -11.44 2.44 6.14
C VAL A 155 -11.74 1.87 4.76
N ILE A 156 -10.81 2.01 3.81
CA ILE A 156 -10.94 1.42 2.47
C ILE A 156 -11.04 -0.10 2.57
N GLY A 157 -10.19 -0.74 3.38
CA GLY A 157 -10.26 -2.19 3.64
C GLY A 157 -11.61 -2.64 4.20
N LYS A 158 -12.18 -1.89 5.17
CA LYS A 158 -13.53 -2.15 5.69
C LYS A 158 -14.62 -1.96 4.63
N MET A 159 -14.50 -0.93 3.79
CA MET A 159 -15.45 -0.68 2.70
C MET A 159 -15.44 -1.84 1.69
N ILE A 160 -14.27 -2.37 1.37
CA ILE A 160 -14.12 -3.55 0.49
C ILE A 160 -14.74 -4.79 1.15
N ALA A 161 -14.49 -5.03 2.44
CA ALA A 161 -15.08 -6.16 3.17
C ALA A 161 -16.63 -6.09 3.15
N ASN A 162 -17.21 -4.92 3.44
CA ASN A 162 -18.66 -4.71 3.38
C ASN A 162 -19.21 -4.91 1.96
N LEU A 163 -18.48 -4.52 0.91
CA LEU A 163 -18.89 -4.76 -0.48
C LEU A 163 -18.93 -6.26 -0.81
N VAL A 164 -17.97 -7.04 -0.30
CA VAL A 164 -17.94 -8.49 -0.44
C VAL A 164 -19.13 -9.14 0.28
N GLU A 165 -19.41 -8.71 1.52
CA GLU A 165 -20.55 -9.21 2.29
C GLU A 165 -21.89 -8.90 1.62
N MET A 166 -22.09 -7.68 1.11
CA MET A 166 -23.28 -7.32 0.34
C MET A 166 -23.40 -8.16 -0.95
N GLY A 167 -22.29 -8.49 -1.61
CA GLY A 167 -22.28 -9.40 -2.76
C GLY A 167 -22.73 -10.81 -2.39
N ALA A 168 -22.26 -11.34 -1.27
CA ALA A 168 -22.66 -12.64 -0.75
C ALA A 168 -24.16 -12.69 -0.37
N GLN A 169 -24.67 -11.64 0.28
CA GLN A 169 -26.10 -11.52 0.61
C GLN A 169 -26.98 -11.44 -0.65
N LYS A 170 -26.59 -10.65 -1.66
CA LYS A 170 -27.32 -10.58 -2.93
C LYS A 170 -27.36 -11.93 -3.65
N SER A 171 -26.25 -12.68 -3.62
CA SER A 171 -26.21 -14.05 -4.18
C SER A 171 -27.16 -14.99 -3.44
N LYS A 172 -27.21 -14.94 -2.11
CA LYS A 172 -28.12 -15.73 -1.27
C LYS A 172 -29.59 -15.39 -1.54
N GLN A 173 -29.93 -14.10 -1.64
CA GLN A 173 -31.28 -13.64 -1.98
C GLN A 173 -31.71 -14.09 -3.37
N ARG A 174 -30.81 -14.02 -4.36
CA ARG A 174 -31.08 -14.49 -5.72
C ARG A 174 -31.35 -16.00 -5.76
N ASN A 175 -30.54 -16.81 -5.05
CA ASN A 175 -30.78 -18.25 -4.94
C ASN A 175 -32.08 -18.58 -4.20
N ALA A 176 -32.43 -17.83 -3.15
CA ALA A 176 -33.71 -17.98 -2.46
C ALA A 176 -34.88 -17.67 -3.40
N ASN A 177 -34.82 -16.57 -4.17
CA ASN A 177 -35.86 -16.24 -5.15
C ASN A 177 -35.98 -17.32 -6.24
N ILE A 178 -34.88 -17.90 -6.70
CA ILE A 178 -34.90 -19.03 -7.66
C ILE A 178 -35.55 -20.28 -7.04
N LEU A 179 -35.29 -20.55 -5.76
CA LEU A 179 -35.93 -21.66 -5.04
C LEU A 179 -37.43 -21.41 -4.86
N TYR A 180 -37.83 -20.19 -4.52
CA TYR A 180 -39.24 -19.77 -4.44
C TYR A 180 -39.95 -19.89 -5.78
N ASP A 181 -39.30 -19.51 -6.89
CA ASP A 181 -39.86 -19.64 -8.23
C ASP A 181 -40.09 -21.12 -8.59
N LYS A 182 -39.17 -22.01 -8.18
CA LYS A 182 -39.36 -23.47 -8.29
C LYS A 182 -40.47 -24.01 -7.40
N GLU A 183 -40.64 -23.46 -6.19
CA GLU A 183 -41.74 -23.81 -5.30
C GLU A 183 -43.09 -23.28 -5.84
N CYS A 184 -43.10 -22.22 -6.63
CA CYS A 184 -44.29 -21.70 -7.30
C CYS A 184 -44.74 -22.57 -8.47
N GLU A 185 -43.86 -23.34 -9.12
CA GLU A 185 -44.30 -24.37 -10.08
C GLU A 185 -45.15 -25.48 -9.42
N ASP A 186 -45.14 -25.59 -8.08
CA ASP A 186 -46.03 -26.46 -7.31
C ASP A 186 -47.45 -25.90 -7.13
N GLU A 187 -47.71 -24.62 -7.46
CA GLU A 187 -49.09 -24.08 -7.52
C GLU A 187 -49.94 -24.82 -8.55
N THR A 188 -49.32 -25.30 -9.63
CA THR A 188 -49.98 -26.11 -10.65
C THR A 188 -50.42 -27.48 -10.12
N GLU A 189 -49.66 -28.11 -9.22
CA GLU A 189 -50.07 -29.35 -8.56
C GLU A 189 -51.19 -29.10 -7.55
N ARG A 190 -51.10 -28.02 -6.79
CA ARG A 190 -52.11 -27.58 -5.82
C ARG A 190 -53.45 -27.29 -6.49
N ASP A 191 -53.45 -26.61 -7.64
CA ASP A 191 -54.65 -26.28 -8.41
C ASP A 191 -55.29 -27.54 -9.02
N ASN A 192 -54.47 -28.47 -9.53
CA ASN A 192 -54.95 -29.78 -9.99
C ASN A 192 -55.59 -30.58 -8.86
N PHE A 193 -55.00 -30.55 -7.67
CA PHE A 193 -55.56 -31.17 -6.46
C PHE A 193 -56.87 -30.52 -6.03
N ILE A 194 -56.95 -29.18 -5.95
CA ILE A 194 -58.18 -28.44 -5.60
C ILE A 194 -59.31 -28.77 -6.59
N LYS A 195 -58.99 -28.86 -7.89
CA LYS A 195 -59.95 -29.18 -8.94
C LYS A 195 -60.48 -30.62 -8.81
N GLY A 196 -59.59 -31.57 -8.51
CA GLY A 196 -59.97 -32.95 -8.18
C GLY A 196 -60.83 -33.04 -6.92
N PHE A 197 -60.41 -32.37 -5.84
CA PHE A 197 -61.13 -32.35 -4.57
C PHE A 197 -62.53 -31.74 -4.69
N ASN A 198 -62.67 -30.62 -5.41
CA ASN A 198 -63.98 -30.02 -5.65
C ASN A 198 -64.87 -30.93 -6.50
N THR A 199 -64.33 -31.64 -7.49
CA THR A 199 -65.09 -32.61 -8.29
C THR A 199 -65.69 -33.71 -7.40
N ILE A 200 -64.89 -34.26 -6.47
CA ILE A 200 -65.32 -35.31 -5.54
C ILE A 200 -66.36 -34.80 -4.53
N ARG A 201 -66.20 -33.57 -4.03
CA ARG A 201 -67.11 -32.94 -3.07
C ARG A 201 -68.55 -32.78 -3.60
N PHE A 202 -68.73 -32.65 -4.90
CA PHE A 202 -70.06 -32.51 -5.52
C PHE A 202 -70.66 -33.86 -5.97
N THR A 203 -69.88 -34.93 -6.02
CA THR A 203 -70.36 -36.27 -6.39
C THR A 203 -70.66 -37.15 -5.18
N ASP A 204 -69.99 -36.93 -4.06
CA ASP A 204 -70.15 -37.72 -2.83
C ASP A 204 -71.10 -37.02 -1.83
N PRO A 205 -72.24 -37.63 -1.46
CA PRO A 205 -73.21 -37.04 -0.54
C PRO A 205 -72.62 -36.69 0.83
N ASP A 206 -71.65 -37.46 1.33
CA ASP A 206 -71.14 -37.34 2.70
C ASP A 206 -70.24 -36.10 2.90
N ILE A 207 -69.58 -35.63 1.84
CA ILE A 207 -68.62 -34.50 1.89
C ILE A 207 -69.32 -33.15 1.66
N SER A 208 -70.46 -33.18 0.95
CA SER A 208 -71.26 -31.99 0.63
C SER A 208 -71.93 -31.33 1.85
N ALA A 209 -72.12 -32.08 2.94
CA ALA A 209 -72.84 -31.63 4.14
C ALA A 209 -72.00 -30.74 5.10
N ILE A 210 -70.75 -30.44 4.77
CA ILE A 210 -69.83 -29.67 5.63
C ILE A 210 -69.90 -28.16 5.29
N ASP A 211 -70.34 -27.34 6.26
CA ASP A 211 -70.66 -25.92 6.08
C ASP A 211 -69.42 -24.98 6.11
N PRO A 212 -69.18 -24.12 5.10
CA PRO A 212 -68.00 -23.24 5.06
C PRO A 212 -68.24 -21.88 5.77
N LYS A 213 -67.31 -21.46 6.63
CA LYS A 213 -67.40 -20.18 7.38
C LYS A 213 -66.43 -19.11 6.85
N LEU A 214 -66.93 -17.89 6.56
CA LEU A 214 -66.13 -16.72 6.11
C LEU A 214 -65.43 -15.98 7.27
N ARG A 215 -64.19 -15.51 7.05
CA ARG A 215 -63.46 -14.53 7.89
C ARG A 215 -63.08 -13.30 7.03
N VAL A 216 -63.53 -12.11 7.41
CA VAL A 216 -63.08 -10.82 6.82
C VAL A 216 -61.82 -10.36 7.56
N ARG A 217 -60.75 -9.96 6.85
CA ARG A 217 -59.48 -9.49 7.43
C ARG A 217 -59.49 -7.97 7.62
N ARG A 218 -59.35 -7.49 8.86
CA ARG A 218 -58.85 -6.15 9.21
C ARG A 218 -57.31 -6.24 9.25
N ASP A 219 -56.61 -5.25 8.70
CA ASP A 219 -55.14 -5.17 8.83
C ASP A 219 -54.76 -4.76 10.26
N LEU A 220 -53.80 -5.48 10.88
CA LEU A 220 -53.36 -5.28 12.26
C LEU A 220 -52.26 -4.21 12.35
N ALA A 221 -52.30 -3.34 13.37
CA ALA A 221 -51.21 -2.42 13.66
C ALA A 221 -49.95 -3.16 14.18
N ARG A 222 -48.75 -2.62 13.97
CA ARG A 222 -47.47 -3.24 14.39
C ARG A 222 -47.45 -3.77 15.85
N PRO A 223 -47.93 -3.03 16.88
CA PRO A 223 -48.00 -3.57 18.25
C PRO A 223 -49.04 -4.68 18.44
N GLU A 224 -50.12 -4.69 17.65
CA GLU A 224 -51.11 -5.77 17.65
C GLU A 224 -50.54 -7.05 17.01
N LEU A 225 -49.66 -6.90 16.00
CA LEU A 225 -48.97 -8.01 15.36
C LEU A 225 -47.95 -8.68 16.31
N GLU A 226 -47.19 -7.88 17.05
CA GLU A 226 -46.27 -8.37 18.08
C GLU A 226 -47.02 -9.15 19.17
N THR A 227 -48.16 -8.61 19.61
CA THR A 227 -49.05 -9.27 20.58
C THR A 227 -49.62 -10.58 20.02
N LEU A 228 -50.00 -10.63 18.74
CA LEU A 228 -50.49 -11.83 18.07
C LEU A 228 -49.40 -12.90 17.88
N CYS A 229 -48.17 -12.51 17.57
CA CYS A 229 -47.07 -13.46 17.47
C CYS A 229 -46.74 -14.08 18.84
N ALA A 230 -46.61 -13.23 19.87
CA ALA A 230 -46.35 -13.69 21.23
C ALA A 230 -47.48 -14.60 21.77
N SER A 231 -48.74 -14.26 21.49
CA SER A 231 -49.88 -15.08 21.92
C SER A 231 -49.96 -16.43 21.17
N ARG A 232 -49.63 -16.47 19.88
CA ARG A 232 -49.57 -17.72 19.11
C ARG A 232 -48.48 -18.66 19.60
N GLU A 233 -47.29 -18.12 19.85
CA GLU A 233 -46.15 -18.87 20.39
C GLU A 233 -46.51 -19.48 21.75
N PHE A 234 -47.06 -18.68 22.66
CA PHE A 234 -47.50 -19.13 23.98
C PHE A 234 -48.55 -20.25 23.91
N VAL A 235 -49.58 -20.09 23.09
CA VAL A 235 -50.66 -21.09 22.95
C VAL A 235 -50.13 -22.40 22.40
N TYR A 236 -49.21 -22.34 21.43
CA TYR A 236 -48.64 -23.54 20.83
C TYR A 236 -47.78 -24.31 21.85
N ASP A 237 -46.86 -23.64 22.51
CA ASP A 237 -45.92 -24.26 23.45
C ASP A 237 -46.64 -24.90 24.63
N GLU A 238 -47.61 -24.20 25.21
CA GLU A 238 -48.35 -24.71 26.36
C GLU A 238 -49.28 -25.87 25.98
N ASN A 239 -49.89 -25.85 24.80
CA ASN A 239 -50.73 -26.96 24.33
C ASN A 239 -49.88 -28.18 23.93
N LEU A 240 -48.69 -27.98 23.37
CA LEU A 240 -47.76 -29.05 23.03
C LEU A 240 -47.28 -29.76 24.30
N LYS A 241 -46.91 -29.00 25.33
CA LYS A 241 -46.53 -29.55 26.66
C LYS A 241 -47.67 -30.32 27.31
N ALA A 242 -48.88 -29.76 27.27
CA ALA A 242 -50.06 -30.38 27.87
C ALA A 242 -50.58 -31.58 27.06
N LYS A 243 -50.14 -31.75 25.80
CA LYS A 243 -50.71 -32.69 24.80
C LYS A 243 -52.22 -32.53 24.59
N GLU A 244 -52.76 -31.40 25.03
CA GLU A 244 -54.17 -31.04 25.03
C GLU A 244 -54.31 -29.54 24.74
N THR A 245 -55.41 -29.15 24.12
CA THR A 245 -55.75 -27.76 23.76
C THR A 245 -56.18 -26.96 24.99
N LYS A 246 -55.26 -26.72 25.92
CA LYS A 246 -55.49 -25.96 27.16
C LYS A 246 -55.79 -24.49 26.90
N TYR A 247 -55.17 -23.89 25.89
CA TYR A 247 -55.38 -22.51 25.47
C TYR A 247 -55.86 -22.43 24.02
N ILE A 248 -56.71 -21.45 23.73
CA ILE A 248 -57.21 -21.18 22.38
C ILE A 248 -57.04 -19.70 22.05
N MET A 249 -56.73 -19.42 20.78
CA MET A 249 -56.61 -18.06 20.27
C MET A 249 -57.98 -17.38 20.19
N VAL A 250 -58.04 -16.12 20.61
CA VAL A 250 -59.17 -15.20 20.46
C VAL A 250 -58.64 -13.86 19.96
N ASP A 251 -58.94 -13.56 18.71
CA ASP A 251 -58.39 -12.43 17.95
C ASP A 251 -56.85 -12.39 18.01
N ILE A 252 -56.27 -11.41 18.70
CA ILE A 252 -54.82 -11.21 18.87
C ILE A 252 -54.28 -11.76 20.20
N SER A 253 -55.16 -12.29 21.05
CA SER A 253 -54.86 -12.77 22.40
C SER A 253 -55.23 -14.25 22.56
N TYR A 254 -55.04 -14.81 23.75
CA TYR A 254 -55.43 -16.18 24.07
C TYR A 254 -56.30 -16.25 25.33
N LYS A 255 -57.12 -17.30 25.42
CA LYS A 255 -57.88 -17.63 26.64
C LYS A 255 -57.81 -19.11 26.96
N LEU A 256 -58.14 -19.46 28.20
CA LEU A 256 -58.27 -20.85 28.63
C LEU A 256 -59.44 -21.53 27.89
N ASN A 257 -59.20 -22.75 27.41
CA ASN A 257 -60.23 -23.57 26.80
C ASN A 257 -61.06 -24.28 27.87
N ALA A 258 -62.37 -24.00 27.90
CA ALA A 258 -63.29 -24.65 28.85
C ALA A 258 -63.52 -26.15 28.56
N LYS A 259 -63.15 -26.64 27.37
CA LYS A 259 -63.28 -28.05 26.96
C LYS A 259 -62.01 -28.51 26.23
N PRO A 260 -60.94 -28.90 26.95
CA PRO A 260 -59.68 -29.33 26.35
C PRO A 260 -59.88 -30.61 25.51
N ARG A 261 -59.19 -30.65 24.37
CA ARG A 261 -59.17 -31.77 23.43
C ARG A 261 -57.73 -32.17 23.14
N PRO A 262 -57.43 -33.45 22.83
CA PRO A 262 -56.09 -33.88 22.48
C PRO A 262 -55.52 -33.02 21.35
N PHE A 263 -54.31 -32.50 21.55
CA PHE A 263 -53.67 -31.55 20.64
C PHE A 263 -52.89 -32.35 19.58
N THR A 264 -53.46 -32.49 18.39
CA THR A 264 -52.80 -33.14 17.23
C THR A 264 -52.15 -32.12 16.31
N LEU A 265 -50.92 -32.40 15.92
CA LEU A 265 -50.00 -31.47 15.25
C LEU A 265 -50.30 -31.40 13.74
N PHE A 266 -51.35 -30.68 13.35
CA PHE A 266 -51.60 -30.34 11.94
C PHE A 266 -51.14 -28.89 11.64
N ALA A 267 -49.97 -28.81 11.01
CA ALA A 267 -49.49 -27.78 10.08
C ALA A 267 -49.80 -26.30 10.36
N PHE A 268 -48.81 -25.58 10.91
CA PHE A 268 -48.36 -24.28 10.39
C PHE A 268 -46.86 -24.20 10.65
N PRO A 269 -45.98 -24.17 9.63
CA PRO A 269 -44.57 -23.94 9.86
C PRO A 269 -44.40 -22.49 10.32
N VAL A 270 -44.13 -22.30 11.61
CA VAL A 270 -43.55 -21.08 12.13
C VAL A 270 -42.13 -21.04 11.57
N THR A 271 -41.95 -20.33 10.46
CA THR A 271 -40.63 -20.02 9.94
C THR A 271 -39.90 -19.23 11.03
N ARG A 272 -38.93 -19.89 11.68
CA ARG A 272 -38.02 -19.27 12.64
C ARG A 272 -37.43 -18.01 12.03
N LEU A 273 -37.89 -16.84 12.48
CA LEU A 273 -37.13 -15.59 12.42
C LEU A 273 -36.01 -15.70 13.46
N THR A 274 -34.96 -16.45 13.14
CA THR A 274 -33.69 -16.31 13.83
C THR A 274 -32.99 -15.08 13.28
N LEU A 275 -32.98 -14.02 14.10
CA LEU A 275 -32.01 -12.93 14.05
C LEU A 275 -30.60 -13.53 14.06
N ALA A 276 -29.91 -13.45 12.92
CA ALA A 276 -28.46 -13.46 12.77
C ALA A 276 -28.12 -12.77 11.43
#